data_AF-A0A0N1DIC0-F1
#
_entry.id   AF-A0A0N1DIC0-F1
#
_cell.length_a   1.000
_cell.length_b   1.000
_cell.length_c   1.000
_cell.angle_alpha   90.00
_cell.angle_beta   90.00
_cell.angle_gamma   90.00
#
_symmetry.space_group_name_H-M   'P 1'
#
loop_
_entity.id
_entity.type
_entity.pdbx_description
1 polymer ?
#
loop_
_entity_poly.entity_id
_entity_poly.type
_entity_poly.pdbx_seq_one_letter_code
_entity_poly.pdbx_strand_id
1 'polypeptide(L)'
;MTDTPHFPLSAVVGADDLKLALYLTAIDPKIGGVLIEGPRGMAKSTLARGLADLLASGQFVTLPLGATEERLVGTLDLDAALSEGRAQFSPGVLAKADGGVLYVDEVNLLPDHLVDLLLDVAASGTNLIERDGISHRHSAKFVLIGTMNPEEGELRPQLLDRFGLNVALSGHTQPTERGQIIRRRLDFDSDPQRFCAEWESQQQSLRERCQKARAALANIPLDDQALAQITERCFAAGVDGLRADLVWLRAARAHAAWRGASAISEEDIDAVAEFALRHRRREQSPPAPQQSHAPSAQPSNPSEGQGQWGEMPAQALPVGARREVPSWPKKP
;
A
#
# COMPACT_ATOMS: atom_id res chain seq x y z
N MET A 1 2.69 -29.08 14.13
CA MET A 1 1.88 -28.02 13.53
C MET A 1 1.95 -28.26 12.04
N THR A 2 0.86 -28.70 11.42
CA THR A 2 0.79 -28.93 9.97
C THR A 2 0.83 -27.57 9.30
N ASP A 3 2.05 -27.10 9.02
CA ASP A 3 2.24 -25.89 8.24
C ASP A 3 1.62 -26.16 6.87
N THR A 4 0.55 -25.43 6.55
CA THR A 4 -0.10 -25.62 5.26
C THR A 4 0.86 -25.07 4.22
N PRO A 5 1.37 -25.88 3.28
CA PRO A 5 2.35 -25.42 2.31
C PRO A 5 1.85 -24.16 1.61
N HIS A 6 2.71 -23.16 1.50
CA HIS A 6 2.40 -21.90 0.83
C HIS A 6 2.97 -21.93 -0.58
N PHE A 7 2.32 -21.19 -1.48
CA PHE A 7 2.77 -21.10 -2.86
C PHE A 7 4.12 -20.35 -2.90
N PRO A 8 5.22 -20.98 -3.36
CA PRO A 8 6.55 -20.41 -3.27
C PRO A 8 6.68 -19.15 -4.14
N LEU A 9 7.33 -18.12 -3.61
CA LEU A 9 7.47 -16.82 -4.28
C LEU A 9 8.22 -16.91 -5.62
N SER A 10 9.21 -17.81 -5.71
CA SER A 10 9.97 -18.12 -6.93
C SER A 10 9.11 -18.76 -8.03
N ALA A 11 8.02 -19.42 -7.66
CA ALA A 11 7.09 -20.02 -8.60
C ALA A 11 6.03 -19.03 -9.13
N VAL A 12 5.95 -17.81 -8.60
CA VAL A 12 5.03 -16.80 -9.13
C VAL A 12 5.54 -16.32 -10.49
N VAL A 13 4.66 -16.27 -11.50
CA VAL A 13 4.98 -15.80 -12.86
C VAL A 13 4.70 -14.31 -12.96
N GLY A 14 5.61 -13.56 -13.59
CA GLY A 14 5.46 -12.11 -13.80
C GLY A 14 5.47 -11.30 -12.50
N ALA A 15 4.84 -10.12 -12.54
CA ALA A 15 4.78 -9.15 -11.44
C ALA A 15 6.17 -8.74 -10.91
N ASP A 16 7.12 -8.54 -11.82
CA ASP A 16 8.52 -8.32 -11.48
C ASP A 16 8.74 -7.04 -10.66
N ASP A 17 8.01 -5.97 -10.97
CA ASP A 17 8.01 -4.72 -10.21
C ASP A 17 7.55 -4.93 -8.75
N LEU A 18 6.47 -5.69 -8.57
CA LEU A 18 5.94 -5.98 -7.24
C LEU A 18 6.91 -6.88 -6.47
N LYS A 19 7.46 -7.92 -7.10
CA LYS A 19 8.49 -8.76 -6.48
C LYS A 19 9.69 -7.92 -6.04
N LEU A 20 10.16 -7.02 -6.90
CA LEU A 20 11.28 -6.13 -6.58
C LEU A 20 10.95 -5.25 -5.37
N ALA A 21 9.82 -4.55 -5.37
CA ALA A 21 9.40 -3.71 -4.24
C ALA A 21 9.30 -4.51 -2.92
N LEU A 22 8.79 -5.75 -2.98
CA LEU A 22 8.76 -6.66 -1.83
C LEU A 22 10.16 -7.06 -1.37
N TYR A 23 11.08 -7.41 -2.29
CA TYR A 23 12.47 -7.72 -1.93
C TYR A 23 13.18 -6.54 -1.28
N LEU A 24 13.01 -5.34 -1.83
CA LEU A 24 13.61 -4.11 -1.29
C LEU A 24 13.13 -3.82 0.13
N THR A 25 11.83 -3.97 0.39
CA THR A 25 11.27 -3.79 1.74
C THR A 25 11.64 -4.89 2.72
N ALA A 26 11.88 -6.13 2.25
CA ALA A 26 12.48 -7.18 3.08
C ALA A 26 13.97 -6.93 3.37
N ILE A 27 14.70 -6.22 2.51
CA ILE A 27 16.10 -5.86 2.72
C ILE A 27 16.21 -4.67 3.68
N ASP A 28 15.45 -3.59 3.42
CA ASP A 28 15.40 -2.41 4.27
C ASP A 28 13.94 -2.08 4.66
N PRO A 29 13.45 -2.61 5.81
CA PRO A 29 12.11 -2.31 6.30
C PRO A 29 11.85 -0.83 6.56
N LYS A 30 12.90 0.00 6.71
CA LYS A 30 12.78 1.45 6.92
C LYS A 30 12.33 2.20 5.67
N ILE A 31 12.18 1.53 4.53
CA ILE A 31 11.59 2.12 3.32
C ILE A 31 10.14 2.56 3.58
N GLY A 32 9.39 1.88 4.46
CA GLY A 32 8.06 2.32 4.89
C GLY A 32 6.88 1.56 4.26
N GLY A 33 7.04 0.26 4.02
CA GLY A 33 5.96 -0.59 3.50
C GLY A 33 5.69 -0.44 2.00
N VAL A 34 4.78 -1.28 1.50
CA VAL A 34 4.40 -1.36 0.07
C VAL A 34 2.89 -1.24 -0.07
N LEU A 35 2.46 -0.37 -0.98
CA LEU A 35 1.08 -0.21 -1.40
C LEU A 35 0.89 -0.82 -2.79
N ILE A 36 -0.04 -1.76 -2.92
CA ILE A 36 -0.28 -2.53 -4.14
C ILE A 36 -1.62 -2.15 -4.76
N GLU A 37 -1.58 -1.36 -5.81
CA GLU A 37 -2.73 -1.00 -6.63
C GLU A 37 -3.01 -2.07 -7.69
N GLY A 38 -4.29 -2.25 -8.04
CA GLY A 38 -4.69 -3.10 -9.15
C GLY A 38 -5.94 -3.94 -8.86
N PRO A 39 -6.45 -4.65 -9.87
CA PRO A 39 -7.71 -5.38 -9.77
C PRO A 39 -7.60 -6.61 -8.87
N ARG A 40 -8.77 -7.11 -8.46
CA ARG A 40 -8.91 -8.39 -7.73
C ARG A 40 -8.38 -9.54 -8.59
N GLY A 41 -7.77 -10.54 -7.95
CA GLY A 41 -7.29 -11.76 -8.63
C GLY A 41 -5.85 -11.71 -9.18
N MET A 42 -5.09 -10.64 -8.95
CA MET A 42 -3.70 -10.49 -9.42
C MET A 42 -2.64 -11.11 -8.48
N ALA A 43 -2.99 -12.15 -7.72
CA ALA A 43 -2.10 -12.84 -6.78
C ALA A 43 -1.38 -11.94 -5.73
N LYS A 44 -1.92 -10.76 -5.42
CA LYS A 44 -1.34 -9.80 -4.45
C LYS A 44 -1.07 -10.43 -3.08
N SER A 45 -2.07 -11.11 -2.51
CA SER A 45 -1.95 -11.79 -1.21
C SER A 45 -1.02 -13.00 -1.26
N THR A 46 -0.90 -13.67 -2.42
CA THR A 46 0.06 -14.76 -2.63
C THR A 46 1.49 -14.25 -2.60
N LEU A 47 1.79 -13.17 -3.32
CA LEU A 47 3.09 -12.50 -3.32
C LEU A 47 3.44 -11.97 -1.93
N ALA A 48 2.49 -11.32 -1.26
CA ALA A 48 2.67 -10.80 0.09
C ALA A 48 2.95 -11.91 1.11
N ARG A 49 2.28 -13.06 1.00
CA ARG A 49 2.53 -14.22 1.87
C ARG A 49 3.90 -14.84 1.61
N GLY A 50 4.29 -15.00 0.33
CA GLY A 50 5.62 -15.49 -0.03
C GLY A 50 6.76 -14.58 0.44
N LEU A 51 6.49 -13.30 0.73
CA LEU A 51 7.47 -12.41 1.35
C LEU A 51 7.78 -12.82 2.80
N ALA A 52 6.79 -13.32 3.55
CA ALA A 52 6.99 -13.71 4.95
C ALA A 52 8.09 -14.78 5.07
N ASP A 53 8.19 -15.69 4.10
CA ASP A 53 9.25 -16.72 4.01
C ASP A 53 10.67 -16.13 3.85
N LEU A 54 10.79 -14.86 3.43
CA LEU A 54 12.05 -14.14 3.31
C LEU A 54 12.41 -13.34 4.57
N LEU A 55 11.49 -13.22 5.53
CA LEU A 55 11.69 -12.52 6.79
C LEU A 55 12.06 -13.48 7.92
N ALA A 56 12.67 -12.93 8.98
CA ALA A 56 13.23 -13.74 10.05
C ALA A 56 12.17 -14.48 10.88
N SER A 57 10.98 -13.90 11.07
CA SER A 57 9.92 -14.54 11.86
C SER A 57 9.04 -15.50 11.05
N GLY A 58 9.06 -15.40 9.72
CA GLY A 58 8.13 -16.15 8.85
C GLY A 58 6.65 -15.79 9.05
N GLN A 59 6.32 -14.82 9.92
CA GLN A 59 4.94 -14.55 10.30
C GLN A 59 4.25 -13.73 9.21
N PHE A 60 3.09 -14.21 8.76
CA PHE A 60 2.17 -13.48 7.90
C PHE A 60 0.87 -13.24 8.65
N VAL A 61 0.58 -11.98 8.98
CA VAL A 61 -0.63 -11.61 9.70
C VAL A 61 -1.51 -10.75 8.81
N THR A 62 -2.80 -11.09 8.73
CA THR A 62 -3.79 -10.32 7.98
C THR A 62 -4.64 -9.50 8.93
N LEU A 63 -4.81 -8.21 8.63
CA LEU A 63 -5.77 -7.35 9.31
C LEU A 63 -7.13 -7.43 8.60
N PRO A 64 -8.20 -7.89 9.27
CA PRO A 64 -9.53 -7.88 8.68
C PRO A 64 -10.09 -6.45 8.59
N LEU A 65 -10.91 -6.18 7.58
CA LEU A 65 -11.56 -4.87 7.37
C LEU A 65 -12.38 -4.38 8.57
N GLY A 66 -13.03 -5.30 9.28
CA GLY A 66 -13.81 -5.01 10.50
C GLY A 66 -12.99 -4.99 11.78
N ALA A 67 -11.67 -4.82 11.72
CA ALA A 67 -10.83 -4.76 12.92
C ALA A 67 -11.18 -3.52 13.75
N THR A 68 -11.28 -3.71 15.07
CA THR A 68 -11.35 -2.61 16.03
C THR A 68 -9.92 -2.21 16.42
N GLU A 69 -9.77 -0.98 16.92
CA GLU A 69 -8.49 -0.50 17.47
C GLU A 69 -7.93 -1.46 18.54
N GLU A 70 -8.79 -1.97 19.40
CA GLU A 70 -8.42 -2.94 20.45
C GLU A 70 -7.86 -4.26 19.90
N ARG A 71 -8.42 -4.77 18.78
CA ARG A 71 -7.86 -5.96 18.14
C ARG A 71 -6.53 -5.66 17.44
N LEU A 72 -6.37 -4.44 16.93
CA LEU A 72 -5.17 -4.02 16.25
C LEU A 72 -4.00 -3.85 17.23
N VAL A 73 -4.20 -3.00 18.23
CA VAL A 73 -3.22 -2.56 19.22
C VAL A 73 -3.06 -3.57 20.35
N GLY A 74 -4.15 -4.24 20.72
CA GLY A 74 -4.26 -5.07 21.91
C GLY A 74 -4.99 -4.34 23.04
N THR A 75 -5.32 -5.09 24.09
CA THR A 75 -6.02 -4.56 25.27
C THR A 75 -5.22 -4.84 26.54
N LEU A 76 -5.48 -4.05 27.58
CA LEU A 76 -4.98 -4.28 28.93
C LEU A 76 -6.16 -4.79 29.77
N ASP A 77 -5.99 -5.97 30.38
CA ASP A 77 -6.99 -6.52 31.28
C ASP A 77 -6.88 -5.83 32.65
N LEU A 78 -7.86 -4.97 32.94
CA LEU A 78 -7.97 -4.23 34.19
C LEU A 78 -8.42 -5.12 35.35
N ASP A 79 -9.24 -6.15 35.07
CA ASP A 79 -9.74 -7.05 36.11
C ASP A 79 -8.59 -7.89 36.66
N ALA A 80 -7.68 -8.34 35.78
CA ALA A 80 -6.41 -8.94 36.17
C ALA A 80 -5.49 -7.94 36.89
N ALA A 81 -5.45 -6.68 36.44
CA ALA A 81 -4.66 -5.63 37.10
C ALA A 81 -5.11 -5.36 38.54
N LEU A 82 -6.42 -5.34 38.78
CA LEU A 82 -7.02 -5.06 40.08
C LEU A 82 -7.01 -6.27 41.03
N SER A 83 -7.14 -7.49 40.49
CA SER A 83 -7.16 -8.72 41.30
C SER A 83 -5.76 -9.30 41.59
N GLU A 84 -4.85 -9.28 40.61
CA GLU A 84 -3.50 -9.86 40.72
C GLU A 84 -2.39 -8.81 40.89
N GLY A 85 -2.75 -7.51 40.86
CA GLY A 85 -1.80 -6.40 40.96
C GLY A 85 -0.87 -6.27 39.74
N ARG A 86 -1.19 -6.94 38.63
CA ARG A 86 -0.41 -6.93 37.38
C ARG A 86 -1.34 -6.77 36.19
N ALA A 87 -1.18 -5.69 35.43
CA ALA A 87 -1.90 -5.52 34.18
C ALA A 87 -1.50 -6.62 33.18
N GLN A 88 -2.45 -7.47 32.81
CA GLN A 88 -2.23 -8.52 31.83
C GLN A 88 -2.49 -7.97 30.43
N PHE A 89 -1.46 -7.98 29.59
CA PHE A 89 -1.58 -7.53 28.21
C PHE A 89 -2.14 -8.64 27.31
N SER A 90 -3.22 -8.33 26.60
CA SER A 90 -3.77 -9.17 25.54
C SER A 90 -3.25 -8.71 24.18
N PRO A 91 -2.40 -9.51 23.51
CA PRO A 91 -1.71 -9.08 22.30
C PRO A 91 -2.66 -8.89 21.11
N GLY A 92 -2.57 -7.72 20.49
CA GLY A 92 -3.25 -7.39 19.24
C GLY A 92 -2.58 -7.98 18.00
N VAL A 93 -3.11 -7.59 16.84
CA VAL A 93 -2.56 -7.94 15.51
C VAL A 93 -1.14 -7.41 15.34
N LEU A 94 -0.83 -6.21 15.85
CA LEU A 94 0.49 -5.60 15.76
C LEU A 94 1.57 -6.42 16.49
N ALA A 95 1.24 -6.97 17.66
CA ALA A 95 2.15 -7.82 18.42
C ALA A 95 2.44 -9.14 17.68
N LYS A 96 1.42 -9.71 17.01
CA LYS A 96 1.57 -10.94 16.22
C LYS A 96 2.39 -10.74 14.95
N ALA A 97 2.40 -9.52 14.40
CA ALA A 97 3.12 -9.19 13.18
C ALA A 97 4.61 -8.89 13.41
N ASP A 98 5.07 -8.73 14.66
CA ASP A 98 6.47 -8.37 14.97
C ASP A 98 7.47 -9.33 14.30
N GLY A 99 8.46 -8.75 13.62
CA GLY A 99 9.47 -9.45 12.82
C GLY A 99 9.00 -10.00 11.47
N GLY A 100 7.70 -9.87 11.14
CA GLY A 100 7.06 -10.49 9.97
C GLY A 100 6.39 -9.48 9.03
N VAL A 101 5.31 -9.92 8.38
CA VAL A 101 4.50 -9.14 7.44
C VAL A 101 3.12 -8.85 8.04
N LEU A 102 2.71 -7.59 7.98
CA LEU A 102 1.32 -7.20 8.22
C LEU A 102 0.65 -6.87 6.88
N TYR A 103 -0.26 -7.73 6.45
CA TYR A 103 -1.05 -7.55 5.23
C TYR A 103 -2.40 -6.93 5.56
N VAL A 104 -2.75 -5.90 4.82
CA VAL A 104 -4.03 -5.22 4.89
C VAL A 104 -4.67 -5.26 3.50
N ASP A 105 -5.79 -5.98 3.39
CA ASP A 105 -6.55 -6.00 2.16
C ASP A 105 -7.42 -4.75 2.08
N GLU A 106 -7.43 -4.07 0.93
CA GLU A 106 -8.29 -2.89 0.70
C GLU A 106 -8.14 -1.83 1.79
N VAL A 107 -6.92 -1.31 1.94
CA VAL A 107 -6.58 -0.26 2.93
C VAL A 107 -7.49 0.97 2.84
N ASN A 108 -8.08 1.23 1.67
CA ASN A 108 -9.04 2.31 1.44
C ASN A 108 -10.40 2.11 2.13
N LEU A 109 -10.72 0.88 2.56
CA LEU A 109 -11.96 0.56 3.28
C LEU A 109 -11.81 0.60 4.80
N LEU A 110 -10.59 0.74 5.30
CA LEU A 110 -10.35 0.86 6.74
C LEU A 110 -10.70 2.28 7.24
N PRO A 111 -11.13 2.41 8.51
CA PRO A 111 -11.24 3.69 9.16
C PRO A 111 -9.91 4.45 9.19
N ASP A 112 -9.93 5.74 8.82
CA ASP A 112 -8.73 6.61 8.71
C ASP A 112 -7.81 6.51 9.94
N HIS A 113 -8.38 6.57 11.15
CA HIS A 113 -7.61 6.52 12.39
C HIS A 113 -6.84 5.20 12.59
N LEU A 114 -7.35 4.07 12.08
CA LEU A 114 -6.64 2.79 12.14
C LEU A 114 -5.49 2.78 11.14
N VAL A 115 -5.69 3.35 9.94
CA VAL A 115 -4.63 3.47 8.94
C VAL A 115 -3.51 4.37 9.44
N ASP A 116 -3.84 5.49 10.06
CA ASP A 116 -2.86 6.38 10.70
C ASP A 116 -2.04 5.65 11.76
N LEU A 117 -2.71 4.95 12.69
CA LEU A 117 -2.04 4.17 13.73
C LEU A 117 -1.13 3.10 13.13
N LEU A 118 -1.61 2.36 12.13
CA LEU A 118 -0.84 1.33 11.42
C LEU A 118 0.45 1.91 10.83
N LEU A 119 0.33 3.05 10.15
CA LEU A 119 1.46 3.71 9.50
C LEU A 119 2.42 4.32 10.53
N ASP A 120 1.94 4.79 11.68
CA ASP A 120 2.77 5.31 12.78
C ASP A 120 3.59 4.19 13.42
N VAL A 121 2.95 3.05 13.70
CA VAL A 121 3.62 1.88 14.26
C VAL A 121 4.58 1.27 13.25
N ALA A 122 4.22 1.19 11.96
CA ALA A 122 5.11 0.71 10.91
C ALA A 122 6.37 1.59 10.76
N ALA A 123 6.23 2.92 10.89
CA ALA A 123 7.36 3.84 10.81
C ALA A 123 8.24 3.84 12.08
N SER A 124 7.64 3.78 13.27
CA SER A 124 8.35 3.80 14.55
C SER A 124 8.88 2.43 14.99
N GLY A 125 8.29 1.35 14.48
CA GLY A 125 8.59 -0.04 14.86
C GLY A 125 8.19 -0.40 16.28
N THR A 126 7.38 0.43 16.95
CA THR A 126 7.00 0.26 18.35
C THR A 126 5.53 0.58 18.54
N ASN A 127 4.78 -0.33 19.16
CA ASN A 127 3.40 -0.09 19.52
C ASN A 127 3.33 0.44 20.96
N LEU A 128 2.56 1.50 21.17
CA LEU A 128 2.34 2.15 22.46
C LEU A 128 0.84 2.14 22.76
N ILE A 129 0.50 1.66 23.95
CA ILE A 129 -0.88 1.51 24.42
C ILE A 129 -1.01 2.33 25.69
N GLU A 130 -1.84 3.36 25.66
CA GLU A 130 -2.10 4.24 26.81
C GLU A 130 -3.59 4.19 27.13
N ARG A 131 -3.96 3.47 28.20
CA ARG A 131 -5.34 3.37 28.67
C ARG A 131 -5.39 3.32 30.19
N ASP A 132 -6.39 3.99 30.75
CA ASP A 132 -6.73 3.93 32.18
C ASP A 132 -5.55 4.22 33.12
N GLY A 133 -4.66 5.14 32.70
CA GLY A 133 -3.47 5.55 33.46
C GLY A 133 -2.28 4.57 33.36
N ILE A 134 -2.38 3.52 32.54
CA ILE A 134 -1.32 2.53 32.31
C ILE A 134 -0.76 2.71 30.90
N SER A 135 0.57 2.76 30.80
CA SER A 135 1.30 2.79 29.54
C SER A 135 2.02 1.46 29.32
N HIS A 136 1.73 0.79 28.21
CA HIS A 136 2.38 -0.45 27.80
C HIS A 136 3.02 -0.26 26.42
N ARG A 137 4.26 -0.73 26.26
CA ARG A 137 5.03 -0.59 25.02
C ARG A 137 5.64 -1.91 24.62
N HIS A 138 5.49 -2.29 23.36
CA HIS A 138 6.13 -3.48 22.81
C HIS A 138 6.70 -3.25 21.40
N SER A 139 7.65 -4.10 20.98
CA SER A 139 8.19 -4.09 19.62
C SER A 139 7.09 -4.47 18.62
N ALA A 140 7.05 -3.77 17.49
CA ALA A 140 6.16 -4.05 16.38
C ALA A 140 6.86 -3.70 15.06
N LYS A 141 7.99 -4.36 14.79
CA LYS A 141 8.81 -4.18 13.59
C LYS A 141 8.34 -5.15 12.51
N PHE A 142 7.42 -4.72 11.67
CA PHE A 142 6.88 -5.52 10.58
C PHE A 142 6.99 -4.80 9.25
N VAL A 143 6.93 -5.55 8.15
CA VAL A 143 6.76 -5.00 6.81
C VAL A 143 5.26 -4.83 6.55
N LEU A 144 4.81 -3.59 6.38
CA LEU A 144 3.43 -3.29 6.03
C LEU A 144 3.20 -3.50 4.53
N ILE A 145 2.19 -4.29 4.18
CA ILE A 145 1.70 -4.43 2.80
C ILE A 145 0.23 -4.06 2.78
N GLY A 146 -0.10 -2.97 2.10
CA GLY A 146 -1.47 -2.57 1.83
C GLY A 146 -1.85 -2.90 0.39
N THR A 147 -3.07 -3.36 0.16
CA THR A 147 -3.64 -3.42 -1.20
C THR A 147 -4.78 -2.44 -1.33
N MET A 148 -4.99 -1.92 -2.54
CA MET A 148 -6.20 -1.17 -2.85
C MET A 148 -6.66 -1.42 -4.27
N ASN A 149 -7.95 -1.20 -4.49
CA ASN A 149 -8.57 -1.11 -5.79
C ASN A 149 -9.04 0.33 -6.01
N PRO A 150 -8.45 1.10 -6.94
CA PRO A 150 -8.86 2.48 -7.23
C PRO A 150 -10.34 2.62 -7.59
N GLU A 151 -10.98 1.55 -8.11
CA GLU A 151 -12.41 1.55 -8.43
C GLU A 151 -13.32 1.57 -7.18
N GLU A 152 -12.80 1.15 -6.02
CA GLU A 152 -13.56 1.05 -4.77
C GLU A 152 -13.33 2.26 -3.84
N GLY A 153 -12.56 3.25 -4.31
CA GLY A 153 -12.27 4.48 -3.59
C GLY A 153 -10.79 4.79 -3.51
N GLU A 154 -10.48 6.06 -3.27
CA GLU A 154 -9.11 6.55 -3.12
C GLU A 154 -8.74 6.72 -1.65
N LEU A 155 -7.48 6.44 -1.33
CA LEU A 155 -6.90 6.78 -0.03
C LEU A 155 -6.57 8.27 0.01
N ARG A 156 -6.70 8.87 1.20
CA ARG A 156 -6.32 10.27 1.41
C ARG A 156 -4.85 10.49 1.01
N PRO A 157 -4.51 11.57 0.29
CA PRO A 157 -3.13 11.84 -0.14
C PRO A 157 -2.11 11.84 1.01
N GLN A 158 -2.52 12.28 2.20
CA GLN A 158 -1.66 12.28 3.40
C GLN A 158 -1.29 10.86 3.85
N LEU A 159 -2.20 9.89 3.70
CA LEU A 159 -1.96 8.48 4.02
C LEU A 159 -1.17 7.78 2.92
N LEU A 160 -1.48 8.08 1.66
CA LEU A 160 -0.72 7.59 0.51
C LEU A 160 0.77 7.94 0.63
N ASP A 161 1.08 9.20 0.94
CA ASP A 161 2.47 9.67 1.06
C ASP A 161 3.26 8.94 2.17
N ARG A 162 2.57 8.39 3.19
CA ARG A 162 3.20 7.65 4.29
C ARG A 162 3.62 6.23 3.91
N PHE A 163 3.09 5.67 2.82
CA PHE A 163 3.62 4.42 2.27
C PHE A 163 4.95 4.68 1.59
N GLY A 164 5.94 3.81 1.79
CA GLY A 164 7.25 3.91 1.16
C GLY A 164 7.13 3.76 -0.35
N LEU A 165 6.74 2.57 -0.78
CA LEU A 165 6.67 2.20 -2.19
C LEU A 165 5.21 2.02 -2.62
N ASN A 166 4.91 2.40 -3.86
CA ASN A 166 3.65 2.09 -4.53
C ASN A 166 3.92 1.35 -5.83
N VAL A 167 3.20 0.25 -6.03
CA VAL A 167 3.26 -0.55 -7.25
C VAL A 167 1.85 -0.75 -7.75
N ALA A 168 1.57 -0.38 -9.00
CA ALA A 168 0.32 -0.80 -9.63
C ALA A 168 0.53 -1.95 -10.59
N LEU A 169 -0.28 -2.98 -10.39
CA LEU A 169 -0.38 -4.12 -11.27
C LEU A 169 -1.32 -3.77 -12.42
N SER A 170 -0.81 -3.85 -13.64
CA SER A 170 -1.62 -3.75 -14.84
C SER A 170 -2.53 -4.98 -14.95
N GLY A 171 -3.83 -4.78 -15.15
CA GLY A 171 -4.81 -5.88 -15.29
C GLY A 171 -4.67 -6.72 -16.57
N HIS A 172 -3.65 -6.47 -17.38
CA HIS A 172 -3.43 -7.11 -18.68
C HIS A 172 -2.29 -8.13 -18.59
N THR A 173 -2.62 -9.37 -18.25
CA THR A 173 -1.66 -10.48 -18.29
C THR A 173 -1.70 -11.14 -19.68
N GLN A 174 -0.53 -11.33 -20.31
CA GLN A 174 -0.45 -11.94 -21.65
C GLN A 174 -0.98 -13.38 -21.64
N PRO A 175 -1.60 -13.87 -22.72
CA PRO A 175 -2.17 -15.23 -22.74
C PRO A 175 -1.18 -16.34 -22.38
N THR A 176 0.09 -16.20 -22.78
CA THR A 176 1.17 -17.13 -22.45
C THR A 176 1.44 -17.19 -20.95
N GLU A 177 1.59 -16.03 -20.30
CA GLU A 177 1.77 -15.91 -18.86
C GLU A 177 0.55 -16.42 -18.09
N ARG A 178 -0.66 -16.07 -18.54
CA ARG A 178 -1.92 -16.59 -17.95
C ARG A 178 -1.96 -18.10 -17.94
N GLY A 179 -1.60 -18.74 -19.04
CA GLY A 179 -1.52 -20.20 -19.13
C GLY A 179 -0.52 -20.79 -18.14
N GLN A 180 0.64 -20.17 -17.97
CA GLN A 180 1.65 -20.60 -17.00
C GLN A 180 1.18 -20.43 -15.56
N ILE A 181 0.54 -19.30 -15.23
CA ILE A 181 -0.02 -19.04 -13.90
C ILE A 181 -1.05 -20.10 -13.54
N ILE A 182 -2.00 -20.36 -14.44
CA ILE A 182 -3.05 -21.37 -14.24
C ILE A 182 -2.43 -22.75 -14.06
N ARG A 183 -1.47 -23.12 -14.92
CA ARG A 183 -0.78 -24.41 -14.84
C ARG A 183 -0.07 -24.60 -13.50
N ARG A 184 0.79 -23.65 -13.10
CA ARG A 184 1.50 -23.71 -11.81
C ARG A 184 0.53 -23.75 -10.63
N ARG A 185 -0.60 -23.05 -10.72
CA ARG A 185 -1.63 -23.10 -9.68
C ARG A 185 -2.30 -24.47 -9.59
N LEU A 186 -2.66 -25.07 -10.71
CA LEU A 186 -3.24 -26.42 -10.76
C LEU A 186 -2.25 -27.48 -10.25
N ASP A 187 -0.97 -27.38 -10.64
CA ASP A 187 0.08 -28.27 -10.16
C ASP A 187 0.21 -28.19 -8.63
N PHE A 188 0.25 -26.97 -8.07
CA PHE A 188 0.26 -26.75 -6.63
C PHE A 188 -1.01 -27.26 -5.93
N ASP A 189 -2.19 -27.01 -6.49
CA ASP A 189 -3.46 -27.48 -5.88
C ASP A 189 -3.58 -29.02 -5.92
N SER A 190 -2.94 -29.69 -6.88
CA SER A 190 -2.96 -31.15 -7.02
C SER A 190 -2.05 -31.87 -6.01
N ASP A 191 -0.84 -31.35 -5.79
CA ASP A 191 0.12 -31.86 -4.81
C ASP A 191 1.01 -30.71 -4.30
N PRO A 192 0.56 -30.00 -3.24
CA PRO A 192 1.29 -28.85 -2.73
C PRO A 192 2.70 -29.20 -2.23
N GLN A 193 2.87 -30.39 -1.65
CA GLN A 193 4.13 -30.80 -1.02
C GLN A 193 5.18 -31.08 -2.07
N ARG A 194 4.81 -31.83 -3.12
CA ARG A 194 5.68 -32.07 -4.27
C ARG A 194 6.02 -30.76 -4.98
N PHE A 195 5.04 -29.90 -5.20
CA PHE A 195 5.27 -28.61 -5.85
C PHE A 195 6.27 -27.76 -5.05
N CYS A 196 6.09 -27.63 -3.73
CA CYS A 196 7.07 -26.93 -2.89
C CYS A 196 8.47 -27.57 -2.97
N ALA A 197 8.57 -28.90 -2.97
CA ALA A 197 9.86 -29.60 -3.10
C ALA A 197 10.53 -29.33 -4.45
N GLU A 198 9.77 -29.22 -5.54
CA GLU A 198 10.29 -28.89 -6.88
C GLU A 198 10.87 -27.47 -6.96
N TRP A 199 10.31 -26.52 -6.20
CA TRP A 199 10.72 -25.11 -6.19
C TRP A 199 11.63 -24.70 -5.01
N GLU A 200 11.92 -25.63 -4.10
CA GLU A 200 12.68 -25.36 -2.88
C GLU A 200 14.08 -24.79 -3.18
N SER A 201 14.74 -25.27 -4.25
CA SER A 201 16.09 -24.82 -4.62
C SER A 201 16.12 -23.34 -5.05
N GLN A 202 15.13 -22.90 -5.83
CA GLN A 202 14.98 -21.52 -6.28
C GLN A 202 14.56 -20.63 -5.11
N GLN A 203 13.70 -21.14 -4.24
CA GLN A 203 13.24 -20.43 -3.06
C GLN A 203 14.36 -20.25 -2.03
N GLN A 204 15.23 -21.24 -1.87
CA GLN A 204 16.43 -21.15 -1.04
C GLN A 204 17.44 -20.16 -1.62
N SER A 205 17.68 -20.19 -2.93
CA SER A 205 18.54 -19.21 -3.61
C SER A 205 18.03 -17.77 -3.41
N LEU A 206 16.71 -17.58 -3.49
CA LEU A 206 16.07 -16.29 -3.23
C LEU A 206 16.27 -15.82 -1.78
N ARG A 207 16.05 -16.72 -0.80
CA ARG A 207 16.30 -16.44 0.63
C ARG A 207 17.74 -16.04 0.89
N GLU A 208 18.70 -16.79 0.37
CA GLU A 208 20.13 -16.50 0.53
C GLU A 208 20.52 -15.16 -0.10
N ARG A 209 19.95 -14.83 -1.27
CA ARG A 209 20.18 -13.55 -1.92
C ARG A 209 19.65 -12.40 -1.06
N CYS A 210 18.43 -12.50 -0.54
CA CYS A 210 17.87 -11.49 0.36
C CYS A 210 18.70 -11.33 1.65
N GLN A 211 19.17 -12.43 2.24
CA GLN A 211 20.01 -12.40 3.44
C GLN A 211 21.37 -11.72 3.17
N LYS A 212 22.03 -12.07 2.06
CA LYS A 212 23.29 -11.42 1.63
C LYS A 212 23.10 -9.92 1.41
N ALA A 213 22.03 -9.53 0.72
CA ALA A 213 21.71 -8.12 0.49
C ALA A 213 21.45 -7.37 1.81
N ARG A 214 20.67 -7.95 2.74
CA ARG A 214 20.43 -7.36 4.07
C ARG A 214 21.71 -7.19 4.87
N ALA A 215 22.63 -8.16 4.81
CA ALA A 215 23.93 -8.07 5.48
C ALA A 215 24.85 -7.01 4.84
N ALA A 216 24.82 -6.86 3.52
CA ALA A 216 25.62 -5.90 2.78
C ALA A 216 25.10 -4.45 2.92
N LEU A 217 23.79 -4.27 3.12
CA LEU A 217 23.12 -2.96 3.16
C LEU A 217 23.81 -1.93 4.07
N ALA A 218 24.25 -2.35 5.26
CA ALA A 218 24.89 -1.48 6.25
C ALA A 218 26.27 -0.97 5.79
N ASN A 219 26.93 -1.67 4.86
CA ASN A 219 28.23 -1.33 4.33
C ASN A 219 28.15 -0.45 3.06
N ILE A 220 26.97 -0.28 2.48
CA ILE A 220 26.78 0.60 1.31
C ILE A 220 26.59 2.03 1.83
N PRO A 221 27.54 2.94 1.60
CA PRO A 221 27.42 4.31 2.05
C PRO A 221 26.25 5.00 1.32
N LEU A 222 25.61 5.93 2.03
CA LEU A 222 24.74 6.90 1.40
C LEU A 222 25.64 7.92 0.72
N ASP A 223 25.77 7.79 -0.60
CA ASP A 223 26.61 8.65 -1.42
C ASP A 223 25.94 10.02 -1.65
N ASP A 224 26.71 11.09 -1.48
CA ASP A 224 26.27 12.46 -1.73
C ASP A 224 25.91 12.68 -3.21
N GLN A 225 26.56 11.97 -4.14
CA GLN A 225 26.20 12.04 -5.56
C GLN A 225 24.80 11.48 -5.83
N ALA A 226 24.46 10.34 -5.21
CA ALA A 226 23.13 9.76 -5.32
C ALA A 226 22.06 10.65 -4.66
N LEU A 227 22.38 11.23 -3.50
CA LEU A 227 21.50 12.19 -2.81
C LEU A 227 21.23 13.43 -3.67
N ALA A 228 22.26 14.00 -4.31
CA ALA A 228 22.10 15.17 -5.17
C ALA A 228 21.21 14.85 -6.39
N GLN A 229 21.43 13.71 -7.05
CA GLN A 229 20.61 13.28 -8.19
C GLN A 229 19.14 13.06 -7.80
N ILE A 230 18.90 12.39 -6.66
CA ILE A 230 17.54 12.10 -6.19
C ILE A 230 16.82 13.40 -5.82
N THR A 231 17.47 14.31 -5.09
CA THR A 231 16.82 15.57 -4.67
C THR A 231 16.51 16.48 -5.86
N GLU A 232 17.38 16.56 -6.87
CA GLU A 232 17.11 17.27 -8.12
C GLU A 232 15.90 16.68 -8.86
N ARG A 233 15.83 15.34 -8.97
CA ARG A 233 14.72 14.66 -9.64
C ARG A 233 13.41 14.75 -8.86
N CYS A 234 13.44 14.68 -7.53
CA CYS A 234 12.28 14.93 -6.67
C CYS A 234 11.73 16.34 -6.86
N PHE A 235 12.62 17.35 -6.90
CA PHE A 235 12.26 18.73 -7.17
C PHE A 235 11.62 18.89 -8.56
N ALA A 236 12.23 18.31 -9.59
CA ALA A 236 11.69 18.32 -10.95
C ALA A 236 10.32 17.62 -11.07
N ALA A 237 10.09 16.57 -10.27
CA ALA A 237 8.81 15.86 -10.21
C ALA A 237 7.72 16.59 -9.41
N GLY A 238 8.03 17.72 -8.76
CA GLY A 238 7.07 18.52 -8.01
C GLY A 238 6.52 17.81 -6.77
N VAL A 239 7.32 16.94 -6.15
CA VAL A 239 6.93 16.23 -4.92
C VAL A 239 7.07 17.14 -3.71
N ASP A 240 6.08 17.07 -2.81
CA ASP A 240 6.10 17.84 -1.57
C ASP A 240 6.88 17.13 -0.45
N GLY A 241 7.59 17.91 0.36
CA GLY A 241 8.33 17.40 1.52
C GLY A 241 9.61 16.64 1.15
N LEU A 242 10.21 15.97 2.14
CA LEU A 242 11.49 15.25 2.01
C LEU A 242 11.35 13.72 2.07
N ARG A 243 10.10 13.24 2.14
CA ARG A 243 9.83 11.81 2.34
C ARG A 243 10.20 11.01 1.10
N ALA A 244 9.88 11.54 -0.08
CA ALA A 244 10.28 10.93 -1.35
C ALA A 244 11.79 10.75 -1.45
N ASP A 245 12.57 11.77 -1.10
CA ASP A 245 14.02 11.72 -1.15
C ASP A 245 14.58 10.61 -0.26
N LEU A 246 14.13 10.55 1.00
CA LEU A 246 14.57 9.54 1.96
C LEU A 246 14.19 8.12 1.51
N VAL A 247 12.97 7.94 1.02
CA VAL A 247 12.46 6.64 0.59
C VAL A 247 13.18 6.17 -0.67
N TRP A 248 13.32 7.06 -1.67
CA TRP A 248 13.99 6.75 -2.92
C TRP A 248 15.46 6.39 -2.68
N LEU A 249 16.16 7.17 -1.85
CA LEU A 249 17.56 6.89 -1.52
C LEU A 249 17.72 5.54 -0.79
N ARG A 250 16.83 5.23 0.17
CA ARG A 250 16.82 3.92 0.85
C ARG A 250 16.52 2.77 -0.11
N ALA A 251 15.56 2.94 -1.00
CA ALA A 251 15.20 1.95 -2.01
C ALA A 251 16.35 1.72 -3.00
N ALA A 252 17.03 2.77 -3.46
CA ALA A 252 18.18 2.68 -4.35
C ALA A 252 19.35 1.98 -3.66
N ARG A 253 19.60 2.28 -2.37
CA ARG A 253 20.61 1.56 -1.57
C ARG A 253 20.25 0.07 -1.40
N ALA A 254 18.99 -0.24 -1.13
CA ALA A 254 18.51 -1.63 -1.04
C ALA A 254 18.64 -2.35 -2.40
N HIS A 255 18.42 -1.64 -3.51
CA HIS A 255 18.57 -2.18 -4.86
C HIS A 255 20.04 -2.46 -5.18
N ALA A 256 20.95 -1.54 -4.82
CA ALA A 256 22.39 -1.77 -4.94
C ALA A 256 22.83 -3.02 -4.15
N ALA A 257 22.32 -3.19 -2.92
CA ALA A 257 22.56 -4.40 -2.13
C ALA A 257 21.98 -5.66 -2.78
N TRP A 258 20.78 -5.57 -3.38
CA TRP A 258 20.12 -6.67 -4.09
C TRP A 258 20.87 -7.11 -5.35
N ARG A 259 21.50 -6.17 -6.04
CA ARG A 259 22.38 -6.39 -7.20
C ARG A 259 23.76 -6.91 -6.80
N GLY A 260 24.11 -6.83 -5.50
CA GLY A 260 25.40 -7.27 -4.96
C GLY A 260 26.51 -6.23 -5.13
N ALA A 261 26.16 -4.96 -5.33
CA ALA A 261 27.11 -3.85 -5.43
C ALA A 261 27.46 -3.26 -4.06
N SER A 262 28.60 -2.57 -3.98
CA SER A 262 29.06 -1.87 -2.77
C SER A 262 28.76 -0.37 -2.76
N ALA A 263 28.19 0.16 -3.83
CA ALA A 263 27.85 1.57 -4.00
C ALA A 263 26.57 1.71 -4.85
N ILE A 264 25.85 2.81 -4.63
CA ILE A 264 24.65 3.16 -5.39
C ILE A 264 25.07 3.64 -6.78
N SER A 265 24.43 3.11 -7.82
CA SER A 265 24.61 3.52 -9.21
C SER A 265 23.33 4.13 -9.77
N GLU A 266 23.42 4.78 -10.94
CA GLU A 266 22.27 5.37 -11.62
C GLU A 266 21.19 4.32 -11.95
N GLU A 267 21.59 3.09 -12.32
CA GLU A 267 20.67 1.96 -12.52
C GLU A 267 19.80 1.68 -11.29
N ASP A 268 20.36 1.81 -10.08
CA ASP A 268 19.63 1.57 -8.84
C ASP A 268 18.64 2.69 -8.54
N ILE A 269 18.99 3.93 -8.89
CA ILE A 269 18.14 5.10 -8.74
C ILE A 269 16.95 4.99 -9.70
N ASP A 270 17.21 4.66 -10.97
CA ASP A 270 16.20 4.54 -12.00
C ASP A 270 15.23 3.39 -11.73
N ALA A 271 15.75 2.23 -11.31
CA ALA A 271 14.94 1.02 -11.09
C ALA A 271 13.83 1.19 -10.04
N VAL A 272 14.01 2.09 -9.07
CA VAL A 272 13.08 2.29 -7.96
C VAL A 272 12.35 3.62 -7.99
N ALA A 273 12.65 4.47 -8.99
CA ALA A 273 12.11 5.82 -9.12
C ALA A 273 10.59 5.83 -9.14
N GLU A 274 9.99 4.98 -9.98
CA GLU A 274 8.54 4.92 -10.12
C GLU A 274 7.86 4.44 -8.83
N PHE A 275 8.47 3.48 -8.11
CA PHE A 275 7.91 2.99 -6.85
C PHE A 275 7.85 4.07 -5.77
N ALA A 276 8.88 4.91 -5.70
CA ALA A 276 8.98 5.98 -4.72
C ALA A 276 8.14 7.21 -5.10
N LEU A 277 8.01 7.55 -6.39
CA LEU A 277 7.41 8.81 -6.81
C LEU A 277 5.93 8.71 -7.18
N ARG A 278 5.45 7.58 -7.68
CA ARG A 278 4.13 7.46 -8.33
C ARG A 278 2.98 8.06 -7.52
N HIS A 279 2.86 7.67 -6.26
CA HIS A 279 1.78 8.09 -5.36
C HIS A 279 2.02 9.48 -4.72
N ARG A 280 3.15 10.11 -5.04
CA ARG A 280 3.57 11.43 -4.54
C ARG A 280 3.60 12.51 -5.63
N ARG A 281 3.59 12.11 -6.90
CA ARG A 281 3.43 13.04 -8.02
C ARG A 281 2.07 13.68 -7.89
N ARG A 282 2.03 15.00 -7.86
CA ARG A 282 0.77 15.70 -8.10
C ARG A 282 0.31 15.32 -9.49
N GLU A 283 -0.91 14.81 -9.62
CA GLU A 283 -1.61 14.93 -10.89
C GLU A 283 -1.59 16.42 -11.20
N GLN A 284 -0.79 16.81 -12.19
CA GLN A 284 -1.00 18.08 -12.86
C GLN A 284 -2.34 17.96 -13.57
N SER A 285 -3.43 18.12 -12.81
CA SER A 285 -4.67 18.61 -13.39
C SER A 285 -4.26 19.91 -14.08
N PRO A 286 -4.36 20.01 -15.43
CA PRO A 286 -4.20 21.31 -16.05
C PRO A 286 -5.14 22.26 -15.32
N PRO A 287 -4.73 23.50 -15.01
CA PRO A 287 -5.64 24.46 -14.39
C PRO A 287 -6.90 24.44 -15.25
N ALA A 288 -8.04 24.08 -14.64
CA ALA A 288 -9.31 24.11 -15.33
C ALA A 288 -9.36 25.45 -16.08
N PRO A 289 -9.65 25.47 -17.40
CA PRO A 289 -9.64 26.71 -18.15
C PRO A 289 -10.53 27.68 -17.38
N GLN A 290 -9.91 28.70 -16.79
CA GLN A 290 -10.63 29.79 -16.16
C GLN A 290 -11.54 30.30 -17.25
N GLN A 291 -12.83 29.97 -17.15
CA GLN A 291 -13.84 30.62 -17.94
C GLN A 291 -13.68 32.09 -17.58
N SER A 292 -13.07 32.83 -18.48
CA SER A 292 -12.97 34.27 -18.42
C SER A 292 -14.40 34.77 -18.34
N HIS A 293 -14.88 35.01 -17.13
CA HIS A 293 -16.07 35.79 -16.89
C HIS A 293 -15.81 37.15 -17.52
N ALA A 294 -16.36 37.36 -18.71
CA ALA A 294 -16.45 38.66 -19.32
C ALA A 294 -17.08 39.60 -18.27
N PRO A 295 -16.56 40.82 -18.07
CA PRO A 295 -17.15 41.74 -17.12
C PRO A 295 -18.56 42.07 -17.59
N SER A 296 -19.56 41.59 -16.84
CA SER A 296 -20.95 41.98 -16.98
C SER A 296 -21.04 43.48 -16.73
N ALA A 297 -21.37 44.23 -17.78
CA ALA A 297 -21.66 45.66 -17.69
C ALA A 297 -22.75 45.89 -16.63
N GLN A 298 -22.43 46.74 -15.65
CA GLN A 298 -23.39 47.23 -14.67
C GLN A 298 -24.49 48.01 -15.40
N PRO A 299 -25.78 47.70 -15.19
CA PRO A 299 -26.84 48.60 -15.63
C PRO A 299 -26.92 49.79 -14.66
N SER A 300 -26.69 50.97 -15.19
CA SER A 300 -27.00 52.25 -14.56
C SER A 300 -28.50 52.38 -14.35
N ASN A 301 -28.95 52.49 -13.10
CA ASN A 301 -30.32 52.84 -12.74
C ASN A 301 -30.65 54.28 -13.16
N PRO A 302 -31.82 54.52 -13.78
CA PRO A 302 -32.55 55.75 -13.60
C PRO A 302 -33.73 55.53 -12.63
N SER A 303 -33.84 56.51 -11.74
CA SER A 303 -35.02 57.06 -11.06
C SER A 303 -36.43 56.48 -11.31
N GLU A 304 -37.18 56.44 -10.21
CA GLU A 304 -38.64 56.58 -10.08
C GLU A 304 -39.53 55.43 -10.56
N GLY A 305 -40.36 54.92 -9.64
CA GLY A 305 -41.51 54.11 -10.01
C GLY A 305 -41.98 53.18 -8.91
N GLN A 306 -43.17 53.46 -8.39
CA GLN A 306 -43.91 52.66 -7.44
C GLN A 306 -44.07 51.19 -7.89
N GLY A 307 -44.04 50.29 -6.91
CA GLY A 307 -45.04 49.22 -6.82
C GLY A 307 -44.68 47.83 -7.35
N GLN A 308 -45.27 46.87 -6.63
CA GLN A 308 -45.66 45.53 -7.07
C GLN A 308 -44.61 44.42 -7.03
N TRP A 309 -44.44 43.88 -5.81
CA TRP A 309 -44.13 42.47 -5.61
C TRP A 309 -45.26 41.62 -6.18
N GLY A 310 -44.99 40.88 -7.26
CA GLY A 310 -45.90 39.86 -7.76
C GLY A 310 -45.73 39.64 -9.27
N GLU A 311 -45.49 38.38 -9.62
CA GLU A 311 -45.57 37.79 -10.95
C GLU A 311 -44.35 37.93 -11.88
N MET A 312 -43.53 36.87 -11.94
CA MET A 312 -43.15 36.24 -13.21
C MET A 312 -42.85 34.74 -13.01
N PRO A 313 -43.14 33.90 -14.01
CA PRO A 313 -43.47 32.48 -13.84
C PRO A 313 -42.26 31.55 -13.83
N ALA A 314 -42.44 30.34 -13.30
CA ALA A 314 -41.44 29.27 -13.34
C ALA A 314 -41.15 28.86 -14.80
N GLN A 315 -39.89 28.98 -15.22
CA GLN A 315 -39.42 28.46 -16.51
C GLN A 315 -39.28 26.93 -16.42
N ALA A 316 -39.97 26.22 -17.31
CA ALA A 316 -39.92 24.77 -17.40
C ALA A 316 -38.60 24.32 -18.07
N LEU A 317 -37.83 23.47 -17.38
CA LEU A 317 -36.73 22.71 -17.95
C LEU A 317 -37.28 21.53 -18.77
N PRO A 318 -36.78 21.26 -19.99
CA PRO A 318 -37.24 20.13 -20.79
C PRO A 318 -36.81 18.81 -20.15
N VAL A 319 -37.79 17.99 -19.77
CA VAL A 319 -37.59 16.62 -19.28
C VAL A 319 -37.29 15.73 -20.48
N GLY A 320 -36.08 15.16 -20.53
CA GLY A 320 -35.69 14.17 -21.54
C GLY A 320 -36.63 12.95 -21.55
N ALA A 321 -36.78 12.34 -22.72
CA ALA A 321 -37.71 11.22 -22.96
C ALA A 321 -37.48 10.04 -22.00
N ARG A 322 -38.57 9.53 -21.41
CA ARG A 322 -38.57 8.34 -20.55
C ARG A 322 -38.09 7.12 -21.35
N ARG A 323 -37.07 6.42 -20.84
CA ARG A 323 -36.70 5.07 -21.30
C ARG A 323 -37.81 4.09 -20.91
N GLU A 324 -38.38 3.39 -21.89
CA GLU A 324 -39.30 2.27 -21.65
C GLU A 324 -38.53 1.06 -21.10
N VAL A 325 -39.12 0.40 -20.10
CA VAL A 325 -38.55 -0.79 -19.44
C VAL A 325 -39.02 -2.04 -20.21
N PRO A 326 -38.14 -3.02 -20.52
CA PRO A 326 -38.56 -4.22 -21.24
C PRO A 326 -39.45 -5.12 -20.36
N SER A 327 -40.62 -5.52 -20.87
CA SER A 327 -41.50 -6.50 -20.23
C SER A 327 -40.99 -7.92 -20.47
N TRP A 328 -40.80 -8.68 -19.38
CA TRP A 328 -40.47 -10.10 -19.46
C TRP A 328 -41.76 -10.95 -19.46
N PRO A 329 -41.90 -11.95 -20.34
CA PRO A 329 -43.07 -12.81 -20.37
C PRO A 329 -43.10 -13.74 -19.13
N LYS A 330 -44.28 -13.89 -18.52
CA LYS A 330 -44.50 -14.85 -17.43
C LYS A 330 -44.41 -16.28 -17.98
N LYS A 331 -43.66 -17.15 -17.29
CA LYS A 331 -43.53 -18.58 -17.62
C LYS A 331 -44.88 -19.31 -17.52
N PRO A 332 -45.12 -20.31 -18.38
CA PRO A 332 -46.31 -21.17 -18.34
C PRO A 332 -46.34 -22.09 -17.13
#